data_AF-A0A8C5NMD1-F1
#
_entry.id   AF-A0A8C5NMD1-F1
#
_cell.length_a   1.000
_cell.length_b   1.000
_cell.length_c   1.000
_cell.angle_alpha   90.00
_cell.angle_beta   90.00
_cell.angle_gamma   90.00
#
_symmetry.space_group_name_H-M   'P 1'
#
loop_
_entity.id
_entity.type
_entity.pdbx_description
1 polymer ?
#
loop_
_entity_poly.entity_id
_entity_poly.type
_entity_poly.pdbx_seq_one_letter_code
_entity_poly.pdbx_strand_id
1 'polypeptide(L)'
;MSILLNLYQTLCALLHENVEALILNFHKANERISHLEHACKQKTDTMNNLLQNQEDAFKKMSEEFKAQEHLWQKEKQYLEEQYSNRLAEIQARAQECEEREQKNRQKLYGLEQMCAQLTQENNSMKNTLSSGHKECSPLLAACALLSGALCSLYGRLCTVPCQRDILQEQMNQHQLLNQKIISLLYALPTVVERNQDEGRLRQRRAKNLVYVFRRAVIAVLAANRLRALARYSCTFFVWTDGSRGSTGIQVCVGESRGRHPVPQEGVDCMEALQWLTSSNLYTAIISSISELQDVLKNEDAESWLSGHSLIGAARNCFAKLMDNLSVLMETVRRNACGYRPYLERDSLIQRLARGLQRVNAQALEAGLYDRLPSTVTILQQEIFGFLRRLHAAEVESHSLHLQLAECGWAFSEMQKDAEEACRLQEQLNELQRVSTFDLETLLLKRDSPFYTFFICFILENKHKIDLLSIQFSRKLVQ
;
A
#
# COMPACT_ATOMS: atom_id res chain seq x y z
N MET A 1 -142.80 -137.43 -78.62
CA MET A 1 -141.59 -137.99 -77.98
C MET A 1 -140.28 -137.69 -78.74
N SER A 2 -140.20 -136.66 -79.59
CA SER A 2 -138.97 -136.31 -80.35
C SER A 2 -138.41 -134.91 -80.02
N ILE A 3 -139.25 -134.00 -79.51
CA ILE A 3 -138.85 -132.62 -79.17
C ILE A 3 -138.04 -132.55 -77.85
N LEU A 4 -138.30 -133.47 -76.91
CA LEU A 4 -137.62 -133.50 -75.60
C LEU A 4 -136.17 -134.00 -75.66
N LEU A 5 -135.80 -134.83 -76.63
CA LEU A 5 -134.44 -135.38 -76.73
C LEU A 5 -133.45 -134.39 -77.38
N ASN A 6 -133.90 -133.66 -78.40
CA ASN A 6 -133.07 -132.65 -79.09
C ASN A 6 -132.76 -131.45 -78.19
N LEU A 7 -133.71 -131.03 -77.36
CA LEU A 7 -133.45 -129.97 -76.37
C LEU A 7 -132.36 -130.37 -75.37
N TYR A 8 -132.32 -131.64 -74.95
CA TYR A 8 -131.34 -132.11 -73.98
C TYR A 8 -129.90 -132.09 -74.54
N GLN A 9 -129.73 -132.51 -75.80
CA GLN A 9 -128.41 -132.65 -76.42
C GLN A 9 -127.78 -131.31 -76.82
N THR A 10 -128.59 -130.37 -77.32
CA THR A 10 -128.12 -128.99 -77.59
C THR A 10 -127.77 -128.26 -76.29
N LEU A 11 -128.51 -128.52 -75.21
CA LEU A 11 -128.25 -127.95 -73.91
C LEU A 11 -126.96 -128.52 -73.29
N CYS A 12 -126.67 -129.81 -73.46
CA CYS A 12 -125.40 -130.42 -73.03
C CYS A 12 -124.17 -129.89 -73.79
N ALA A 13 -124.26 -129.67 -75.10
CA ALA A 13 -123.15 -129.12 -75.90
C ALA A 13 -122.85 -127.66 -75.52
N LEU A 14 -123.90 -126.83 -75.39
CA LEU A 14 -123.78 -125.47 -74.86
C LEU A 14 -123.24 -125.47 -73.42
N LEU A 15 -123.65 -126.43 -72.58
CA LEU A 15 -123.09 -126.56 -71.24
C LEU A 15 -121.59 -126.87 -71.29
N HIS A 16 -121.17 -127.79 -72.17
CA HIS A 16 -119.78 -128.21 -72.28
C HIS A 16 -118.87 -127.09 -72.80
N GLU A 17 -119.27 -126.37 -73.85
CA GLU A 17 -118.53 -125.22 -74.36
C GLU A 17 -118.44 -124.07 -73.33
N ASN A 18 -119.54 -123.80 -72.62
CA ASN A 18 -119.52 -122.81 -71.54
C ASN A 18 -118.60 -123.25 -70.38
N VAL A 19 -118.56 -124.54 -70.05
CA VAL A 19 -117.67 -125.08 -69.01
C VAL A 19 -116.21 -125.02 -69.45
N GLU A 20 -115.86 -125.39 -70.67
CA GLU A 20 -114.48 -125.29 -71.20
C GLU A 20 -114.00 -123.83 -71.31
N ALA A 21 -114.86 -122.92 -71.80
CA ALA A 21 -114.57 -121.49 -71.82
C ALA A 21 -114.38 -120.94 -70.40
N LEU A 22 -115.16 -121.43 -69.43
CA LEU A 22 -115.02 -121.07 -68.02
C LEU A 22 -113.68 -121.59 -67.45
N ILE A 23 -113.28 -122.82 -67.77
CA ILE A 23 -111.99 -123.41 -67.35
C ILE A 23 -110.81 -122.63 -67.94
N LEU A 24 -110.85 -122.29 -69.24
CA LEU A 24 -109.80 -121.50 -69.89
C LEU A 24 -109.72 -120.08 -69.32
N ASN A 25 -110.87 -119.43 -69.09
CA ASN A 25 -110.91 -118.12 -68.45
C ASN A 25 -110.42 -118.18 -67.01
N PHE A 26 -110.72 -119.26 -66.29
CA PHE A 26 -110.21 -119.50 -64.94
C PHE A 26 -108.69 -119.68 -64.94
N HIS A 27 -108.12 -120.48 -65.85
CA HIS A 27 -106.66 -120.62 -66.01
C HIS A 27 -105.98 -119.29 -66.35
N LYS A 28 -106.53 -118.54 -67.30
CA LYS A 28 -106.00 -117.22 -67.70
C LYS A 28 -106.14 -116.17 -66.60
N ALA A 29 -107.19 -116.24 -65.80
CA ALA A 29 -107.35 -115.42 -64.60
C ALA A 29 -106.32 -115.83 -63.54
N ASN A 30 -106.08 -117.12 -63.34
CA ASN A 30 -105.11 -117.63 -62.38
C ASN A 30 -103.67 -117.24 -62.75
N GLU A 31 -103.27 -117.33 -64.02
CA GLU A 31 -101.97 -116.84 -64.49
C GLU A 31 -101.80 -115.33 -64.31
N ARG A 32 -102.87 -114.55 -64.56
CA ARG A 32 -102.88 -113.11 -64.28
C ARG A 32 -102.75 -112.81 -62.80
N ILE A 33 -103.42 -113.58 -61.94
CA ILE A 33 -103.29 -113.49 -60.48
C ILE A 33 -101.84 -113.79 -60.09
N SER A 34 -101.24 -114.87 -60.57
CA SER A 34 -99.83 -115.20 -60.25
C SER A 34 -98.84 -114.15 -60.74
N HIS A 35 -99.03 -113.56 -61.92
CA HIS A 35 -98.19 -112.45 -62.40
C HIS A 35 -98.38 -111.18 -61.54
N LEU A 36 -99.62 -110.85 -61.17
CA LEU A 36 -99.91 -109.71 -60.29
C LEU A 36 -99.36 -109.94 -58.88
N GLU A 37 -99.44 -111.15 -58.35
CA GLU A 37 -98.83 -111.53 -57.07
C GLU A 37 -97.30 -111.38 -57.13
N HIS A 38 -96.66 -111.86 -58.19
CA HIS A 38 -95.22 -111.67 -58.39
C HIS A 38 -94.84 -110.19 -58.51
N ALA A 39 -95.57 -109.41 -59.31
CA ALA A 39 -95.33 -107.97 -59.48
C ALA A 39 -95.59 -107.18 -58.18
N CYS A 40 -96.63 -107.54 -57.42
CA CYS A 40 -96.91 -106.97 -56.10
C CYS A 40 -95.79 -107.31 -55.12
N LYS A 41 -95.29 -108.56 -55.13
CA LYS A 41 -94.18 -108.97 -54.28
C LYS A 41 -92.89 -108.23 -54.63
N GLN A 42 -92.54 -108.14 -55.91
CA GLN A 42 -91.39 -107.37 -56.38
C GLN A 42 -91.51 -105.87 -56.03
N LYS A 43 -92.70 -105.28 -56.17
CA LYS A 43 -92.94 -103.87 -55.78
C LYS A 43 -92.82 -103.68 -54.26
N THR A 44 -93.29 -104.65 -53.47
CA THR A 44 -93.17 -104.63 -52.00
C THR A 44 -91.69 -104.75 -51.59
N ASP A 45 -90.94 -105.67 -52.19
CA ASP A 45 -89.53 -105.89 -51.89
C ASP A 45 -88.69 -104.65 -52.29
N THR A 46 -88.96 -104.06 -53.45
CA THR A 46 -88.28 -102.81 -53.88
C THR A 46 -88.63 -101.63 -52.98
N MET A 47 -89.90 -101.51 -52.55
CA MET A 47 -90.32 -100.47 -51.59
C MET A 47 -89.62 -100.63 -50.24
N ASN A 48 -89.57 -101.85 -49.72
CA ASN A 48 -88.88 -102.15 -48.45
C ASN A 48 -87.39 -101.84 -48.54
N ASN A 49 -86.73 -102.22 -49.64
CA ASN A 49 -85.32 -101.90 -49.87
C ASN A 49 -85.09 -100.38 -49.96
N LEU A 50 -85.99 -99.64 -50.60
CA LEU A 50 -85.87 -98.18 -50.72
C LEU A 50 -86.10 -97.49 -49.37
N LEU A 51 -87.09 -97.92 -48.59
CA LEU A 51 -87.32 -97.44 -47.23
C LEU A 51 -86.11 -97.71 -46.34
N GLN A 52 -85.57 -98.93 -46.38
CA GLN A 52 -84.37 -99.30 -45.63
C GLN A 52 -83.17 -98.43 -46.02
N ASN A 53 -82.92 -98.25 -47.31
CA ASN A 53 -81.83 -97.39 -47.80
C ASN A 53 -82.00 -95.92 -47.38
N GLN A 54 -83.23 -95.38 -47.39
CA GLN A 54 -83.50 -94.03 -46.91
C GLN A 54 -83.27 -93.91 -45.40
N GLU A 55 -83.74 -94.88 -44.62
CA GLU A 55 -83.55 -94.90 -43.17
C GLU A 55 -82.06 -95.00 -42.80
N ASP A 56 -81.30 -95.85 -43.49
CA ASP A 56 -79.85 -95.95 -43.33
C ASP A 56 -79.14 -94.64 -43.72
N ALA A 57 -79.57 -93.98 -44.81
CA ALA A 57 -79.04 -92.69 -45.23
C ALA A 57 -79.35 -91.56 -44.22
N PHE A 58 -80.57 -91.51 -43.69
CA PHE A 58 -80.96 -90.53 -42.66
C PHE A 58 -80.21 -90.79 -41.36
N LYS A 59 -80.03 -92.05 -40.97
CA LYS A 59 -79.26 -92.42 -39.79
C LYS A 59 -77.81 -91.98 -39.93
N LYS A 60 -77.19 -92.26 -41.08
CA LYS A 60 -75.82 -91.80 -41.39
C LYS A 60 -75.70 -90.28 -41.37
N MET A 61 -76.63 -89.57 -42.01
CA MET A 61 -76.65 -88.09 -42.01
C MET A 61 -76.85 -87.53 -40.60
N SER A 62 -77.70 -88.15 -39.78
CA SER A 62 -77.91 -87.77 -38.38
C SER A 62 -76.63 -87.94 -37.55
N GLU A 63 -75.90 -89.04 -37.76
CA GLU A 63 -74.60 -89.29 -37.11
C GLU A 63 -73.53 -88.29 -37.55
N GLU A 64 -73.44 -87.97 -38.84
CA GLU A 64 -72.53 -86.94 -39.38
C GLU A 64 -72.84 -85.55 -38.81
N PHE A 65 -74.13 -85.17 -38.75
CA PHE A 65 -74.55 -83.88 -38.20
C PHE A 65 -74.23 -83.77 -36.70
N LYS A 66 -74.44 -84.83 -35.91
CA LYS A 66 -74.06 -84.88 -34.49
C LYS A 66 -72.55 -84.77 -34.30
N ALA A 67 -71.76 -85.42 -35.16
CA ALA A 67 -70.31 -85.32 -35.13
C ALA A 67 -69.84 -83.89 -35.42
N GLN A 68 -70.45 -83.22 -36.41
CA GLN A 68 -70.16 -81.84 -36.76
C GLN A 68 -70.57 -80.85 -35.65
N GLU A 69 -71.76 -81.01 -35.07
CA GLU A 69 -72.21 -80.21 -33.93
C GLU A 69 -71.25 -80.32 -32.75
N HIS A 70 -70.79 -81.54 -32.44
CA HIS A 70 -69.81 -81.77 -31.38
C HIS A 70 -68.44 -81.13 -31.68
N LEU A 71 -68.00 -81.12 -32.94
CA LEU A 71 -66.77 -80.40 -33.35
C LEU A 71 -66.91 -78.89 -33.16
N TRP A 72 -68.03 -78.30 -33.59
CA TRP A 72 -68.30 -76.88 -33.39
C TRP A 72 -68.46 -76.51 -31.92
N GLN A 73 -69.07 -77.37 -31.11
CA GLN A 73 -69.20 -77.16 -29.67
C GLN A 73 -67.82 -77.14 -29.00
N LYS A 74 -66.89 -78.02 -29.42
CA LYS A 74 -65.50 -78.03 -28.94
C LYS A 74 -64.73 -76.78 -29.35
N GLU A 75 -64.85 -76.35 -30.61
CA GLU A 75 -64.18 -75.14 -31.09
C GLU A 75 -64.70 -73.88 -30.39
N LYS A 76 -66.02 -73.80 -30.19
CA LYS A 76 -66.66 -72.74 -29.41
C LYS A 76 -66.12 -72.68 -27.98
N GLN A 77 -66.10 -73.82 -27.27
CA GLN A 77 -65.58 -73.89 -25.91
C GLN A 77 -64.10 -73.48 -25.84
N TYR A 78 -63.29 -73.93 -26.79
CA TYR A 78 -61.88 -73.55 -26.87
C TYR A 78 -61.71 -72.04 -27.08
N LEU A 79 -62.47 -71.44 -27.98
CA LEU A 79 -62.41 -69.99 -28.22
C LEU A 79 -62.90 -69.20 -27.01
N GLU A 80 -64.01 -69.60 -26.38
CA GLU A 80 -64.54 -68.98 -25.16
C GLU A 80 -63.50 -69.00 -24.03
N GLU A 81 -62.79 -70.12 -23.85
CA GLU A 81 -61.71 -70.25 -22.87
C GLU A 81 -60.49 -69.39 -23.23
N GLN A 82 -60.11 -69.32 -24.51
CA GLN A 82 -59.03 -68.44 -24.96
C GLN A 82 -59.37 -66.95 -24.75
N TYR A 83 -60.61 -66.54 -25.04
CA TYR A 83 -61.06 -65.16 -24.82
C TYR A 83 -61.17 -64.82 -23.33
N SER A 84 -61.68 -65.74 -22.50
CA SER A 84 -61.77 -65.50 -21.06
C SER A 84 -60.38 -65.35 -20.43
N ASN A 85 -59.42 -66.20 -20.83
CA ASN A 85 -58.04 -66.12 -20.37
C ASN A 85 -57.37 -64.80 -20.81
N ARG A 86 -57.54 -64.38 -22.08
CA ARG A 86 -57.01 -63.09 -22.54
C ARG A 86 -57.65 -61.90 -21.84
N LEU A 87 -58.96 -61.94 -21.59
CA LEU A 87 -59.66 -60.88 -20.85
C LEU A 87 -59.12 -60.77 -19.41
N ALA A 88 -58.94 -61.90 -18.72
CA ALA A 88 -58.36 -61.92 -17.39
C ALA A 88 -56.93 -61.35 -17.37
N GLU A 89 -56.10 -61.71 -18.36
CA GLU A 89 -54.74 -61.18 -18.48
C GLU A 89 -54.73 -59.66 -18.73
N ILE A 90 -55.61 -59.16 -19.61
CA ILE A 90 -55.74 -57.72 -19.88
C ILE A 90 -56.20 -56.98 -18.62
N GLN A 91 -57.18 -57.53 -17.89
CA GLN A 91 -57.67 -56.94 -16.65
C GLN A 91 -56.57 -56.89 -15.58
N ALA A 92 -55.80 -57.96 -15.40
CA ALA A 92 -54.67 -57.98 -14.46
C ALA A 92 -53.62 -56.92 -14.82
N ARG A 93 -53.24 -56.83 -16.11
CA ARG A 93 -52.29 -55.82 -16.58
C ARG A 93 -52.80 -54.38 -16.42
N ALA A 94 -54.10 -54.15 -16.63
CA ALA A 94 -54.72 -52.85 -16.42
C ALA A 94 -54.66 -52.43 -14.95
N GLN A 95 -55.00 -53.34 -14.04
CA GLN A 95 -54.94 -53.11 -12.60
C GLN A 95 -53.51 -52.81 -12.11
N GLU A 96 -52.51 -53.58 -12.57
CA GLU A 96 -51.10 -53.29 -12.28
C GLU A 96 -50.66 -51.91 -12.81
N CYS A 97 -51.17 -51.49 -13.96
CA CYS A 97 -50.87 -50.19 -14.55
C CYS A 97 -51.45 -49.06 -13.68
N GLU A 98 -52.70 -49.19 -13.24
CA GLU A 98 -53.37 -48.23 -12.35
C GLU A 98 -52.65 -48.11 -11.00
N GLU A 99 -52.25 -49.23 -10.39
CA GLU A 99 -51.48 -49.22 -9.14
C GLU A 99 -50.13 -48.50 -9.30
N ARG A 100 -49.44 -48.75 -10.42
CA ARG A 100 -48.17 -48.10 -10.73
C ARG A 100 -48.35 -46.60 -10.98
N GLU A 101 -49.41 -46.22 -11.69
CA GLU A 101 -49.76 -44.82 -11.95
C GLU A 101 -50.07 -44.09 -10.64
N GLN A 102 -50.86 -44.68 -9.75
CA GLN A 102 -51.19 -44.12 -8.43
C GLN A 102 -49.93 -43.96 -7.57
N LYS A 103 -49.04 -44.96 -7.55
CA LYS A 103 -47.74 -44.89 -6.86
C LYS A 103 -46.86 -43.78 -7.44
N ASN A 104 -46.85 -43.61 -8.75
CA ASN A 104 -46.10 -42.55 -9.42
C ASN A 104 -46.68 -41.16 -9.12
N ARG A 105 -48.02 -41.02 -9.11
CA ARG A 105 -48.70 -39.78 -8.71
C ARG A 105 -48.31 -39.38 -7.29
N GLN A 106 -48.32 -40.31 -6.34
CA GLN A 106 -47.90 -40.04 -4.96
C GLN A 106 -46.43 -39.59 -4.86
N LYS A 107 -45.52 -40.24 -5.61
CA LYS A 107 -44.12 -39.81 -5.68
C LYS A 107 -43.97 -38.42 -6.28
N LEU A 108 -44.73 -38.12 -7.33
CA LEU A 108 -44.70 -36.83 -8.01
C LEU A 108 -45.16 -35.71 -7.07
N TYR A 109 -46.24 -35.90 -6.31
CA TYR A 109 -46.67 -34.97 -5.26
C TYR A 109 -45.57 -34.74 -4.20
N GLY A 110 -44.89 -35.81 -3.76
CA GLY A 110 -43.77 -35.67 -2.81
C GLY A 110 -42.60 -34.86 -3.39
N LEU A 111 -42.28 -35.06 -4.67
CA LEU A 111 -41.25 -34.29 -5.37
C LEU A 111 -41.66 -32.83 -5.57
N GLU A 112 -42.91 -32.55 -5.91
CA GLU A 112 -43.43 -31.18 -6.02
C GLU A 112 -43.35 -30.43 -4.68
N GLN A 113 -43.70 -31.08 -3.58
CA GLN A 113 -43.58 -30.51 -2.25
C GLN A 113 -42.12 -30.21 -1.89
N MET A 114 -41.20 -31.10 -2.21
CA MET A 114 -39.77 -30.89 -2.01
C MET A 114 -39.23 -29.73 -2.88
N CYS A 115 -39.64 -29.65 -4.15
CA CYS A 115 -39.28 -28.54 -5.03
C CYS A 115 -39.79 -27.20 -4.51
N ALA A 116 -41.02 -27.15 -3.98
CA ALA A 116 -41.58 -25.96 -3.36
C ALA A 116 -40.78 -25.54 -2.11
N GLN A 117 -40.42 -26.49 -1.25
CA GLN A 117 -39.57 -26.25 -0.07
C GLN A 117 -38.18 -25.72 -0.46
N LEU A 118 -37.49 -26.37 -1.40
CA LEU A 118 -36.18 -25.94 -1.88
C LEU A 118 -36.22 -24.54 -2.53
N THR A 119 -37.32 -24.21 -3.21
CA THR A 119 -37.52 -22.87 -3.77
C THR A 119 -37.68 -21.82 -2.66
N GLN A 120 -38.45 -22.15 -1.62
CA GLN A 120 -38.61 -21.29 -0.45
C GLN A 120 -37.28 -21.09 0.30
N GLU A 121 -36.50 -22.14 0.51
CA GLU A 121 -35.17 -22.09 1.15
C GLU A 121 -34.16 -21.28 0.31
N ASN A 122 -34.16 -21.45 -1.01
CA ASN A 122 -33.31 -20.62 -1.88
C ASN A 122 -33.68 -19.14 -1.80
N ASN A 123 -34.97 -18.83 -1.80
CA ASN A 123 -35.43 -17.45 -1.66
C ASN A 123 -35.08 -16.87 -0.29
N SER A 124 -35.22 -17.63 0.79
CA SER A 124 -34.84 -17.18 2.13
C SER A 124 -33.33 -16.95 2.24
N MET A 125 -32.50 -17.87 1.74
CA MET A 125 -31.05 -17.72 1.70
C MET A 125 -30.61 -16.50 0.88
N LYS A 126 -31.21 -16.30 -0.31
CA LYS A 126 -30.95 -15.12 -1.15
C LYS A 126 -31.27 -13.82 -0.43
N ASN A 127 -32.41 -13.77 0.28
CA ASN A 127 -32.81 -12.59 1.04
C ASN A 127 -31.83 -12.31 2.18
N THR A 128 -31.45 -13.32 2.97
CA THR A 128 -30.47 -13.20 4.07
C THR A 128 -29.09 -12.77 3.58
N LEU A 129 -28.63 -13.29 2.44
CA LEU A 129 -27.37 -12.86 1.84
C LEU A 129 -27.43 -11.40 1.37
N SER A 130 -28.55 -11.00 0.76
CA SER A 130 -28.75 -9.63 0.29
C SER A 130 -28.84 -8.61 1.44
N SER A 131 -29.46 -8.98 2.57
CA SER A 131 -29.51 -8.12 3.76
C SER A 131 -28.13 -8.03 4.41
N GLY A 132 -27.40 -9.14 4.54
CA GLY A 132 -26.03 -9.13 5.06
C GLY A 132 -25.09 -8.27 4.21
N HIS A 133 -25.19 -8.34 2.87
CA HIS A 133 -24.39 -7.49 1.99
C HIS A 133 -24.73 -5.99 2.16
N LYS A 134 -26.01 -5.66 2.32
CA LYS A 134 -26.45 -4.28 2.58
C LYS A 134 -25.94 -3.74 3.93
N GLU A 135 -25.76 -4.59 4.94
CA GLU A 135 -25.19 -4.22 6.23
C GLU A 135 -23.66 -4.08 6.16
N CYS A 136 -22.97 -4.94 5.40
CA CYS A 136 -21.53 -4.88 5.22
C CYS A 136 -21.07 -3.71 4.36
N SER A 137 -21.87 -3.23 3.40
CA SER A 137 -21.52 -2.12 2.50
C SER A 137 -21.22 -0.79 3.24
N PRO A 138 -22.09 -0.26 4.14
CA PRO A 138 -21.78 0.95 4.89
C PRO A 138 -20.64 0.73 5.89
N LEU A 139 -20.50 -0.47 6.45
CA LEU A 139 -19.38 -0.80 7.33
C LEU A 139 -18.04 -0.78 6.57
N LEU A 140 -18.01 -1.36 5.36
CA LEU A 140 -16.84 -1.31 4.48
C LEU A 140 -16.49 0.13 4.11
N ALA A 141 -17.48 0.96 3.76
CA ALA A 141 -17.27 2.37 3.49
C ALA A 141 -16.70 3.12 4.71
N ALA A 142 -17.21 2.84 5.92
CA ALA A 142 -16.68 3.40 7.16
C ALA A 142 -15.23 2.93 7.41
N CYS A 143 -14.94 1.65 7.23
CA CYS A 143 -13.58 1.11 7.33
C CYS A 143 -12.64 1.74 6.30
N ALA A 144 -13.08 1.93 5.05
CA ALA A 144 -12.29 2.57 4.00
C ALA A 144 -11.91 4.02 4.36
N LEU A 145 -12.85 4.78 4.94
CA LEU A 145 -12.60 6.14 5.44
C LEU A 145 -11.64 6.14 6.64
N LEU A 146 -11.86 5.24 7.61
CA LEU A 146 -11.03 5.11 8.80
C LEU A 146 -9.61 4.67 8.45
N SER A 147 -9.44 3.72 7.54
CA SER A 147 -8.13 3.31 7.02
C SER A 147 -7.43 4.48 6.32
N GLY A 148 -8.17 5.26 5.51
CA GLY A 148 -7.66 6.48 4.88
C GLY A 148 -7.14 7.52 5.87
N ALA A 149 -7.89 7.76 6.95
CA ALA A 149 -7.51 8.67 8.02
C ALA A 149 -6.36 8.12 8.88
N LEU A 150 -6.41 6.84 9.25
CA LEU A 150 -5.40 6.20 10.08
C LEU A 150 -4.04 6.18 9.38
N CYS A 151 -4.00 5.86 8.08
CA CYS A 151 -2.75 5.87 7.33
C CYS A 151 -2.14 7.26 7.22
N SER A 152 -2.96 8.31 7.07
CA SER A 152 -2.45 9.69 7.02
C SER A 152 -1.92 10.15 8.38
N LEU A 153 -2.63 9.85 9.47
CA LEU A 153 -2.22 10.15 10.84
C LEU A 153 -0.96 9.38 11.23
N TYR A 154 -0.93 8.08 10.92
CA TYR A 154 0.25 7.24 11.14
C TYR A 154 1.45 7.74 10.33
N GLY A 155 1.24 8.11 9.06
CA GLY A 155 2.28 8.73 8.23
C GLY A 155 2.84 10.01 8.85
N ARG A 156 1.97 10.92 9.30
CA ARG A 156 2.39 12.14 10.03
C ARG A 156 3.16 11.80 11.30
N LEU A 157 2.65 10.87 12.11
CA LEU A 157 3.30 10.40 13.34
C LEU A 157 4.72 9.89 13.06
N CYS A 158 4.92 9.13 11.97
CA CYS A 158 6.25 8.66 11.58
C CYS A 158 7.21 9.77 11.14
N THR A 159 6.71 10.93 10.67
CA THR A 159 7.57 12.06 10.26
C THR A 159 8.02 12.95 11.42
N VAL A 160 7.25 12.99 12.52
CA VAL A 160 7.54 13.83 13.69
C VAL A 160 8.90 13.52 14.33
N PRO A 161 9.30 12.24 14.52
CA PRO A 161 10.64 11.90 14.99
C PRO A 161 11.75 12.46 14.10
N CYS A 162 11.63 12.31 12.77
CA CYS A 162 12.62 12.85 11.84
C CYS A 162 12.70 14.39 11.91
N GLN A 163 11.57 15.07 12.05
CA GLN A 163 11.55 16.53 12.21
C GLN A 163 12.20 16.97 13.53
N ARG A 164 11.90 16.26 14.63
CA ARG A 164 12.54 16.49 15.93
C ARG A 164 14.05 16.30 15.83
N ASP A 165 14.53 15.22 15.19
CA ASP A 165 15.96 14.93 15.08
C ASP A 165 16.70 16.02 14.29
N ILE A 166 16.09 16.52 13.19
CA ILE A 166 16.64 17.65 12.43
C ILE A 166 16.70 18.92 13.29
N LEU A 167 15.63 19.24 14.02
CA LEU A 167 15.59 20.43 14.89
C LEU A 167 16.58 20.32 16.06
N GLN A 168 16.73 19.13 16.63
CA GLN A 168 17.71 18.83 17.68
C GLN A 168 19.13 19.10 17.17
N GLU A 169 19.46 18.63 15.96
CA GLU A 169 20.76 18.86 15.34
C GLU A 169 21.02 20.35 15.09
N GLN A 170 20.02 21.10 14.61
CA GLN A 170 20.14 22.55 14.43
C GLN A 170 20.33 23.30 15.76
N MET A 171 19.61 22.90 16.81
CA MET A 171 19.76 23.47 18.15
C MET A 171 21.17 23.20 18.69
N ASN A 172 21.68 21.98 18.55
CA ASN A 172 23.03 21.61 18.99
C ASN A 172 24.10 22.45 18.28
N GLN A 173 23.98 22.63 16.97
CA GLN A 173 24.89 23.48 16.18
C GLN A 173 24.84 24.94 16.62
N HIS A 174 23.65 25.48 16.89
CA HIS A 174 23.48 26.84 17.39
C HIS A 174 24.08 27.02 18.79
N GLN A 175 23.86 26.06 19.70
CA GLN A 175 24.41 26.09 21.04
C GLN A 175 25.95 26.06 21.04
N LEU A 176 26.55 25.22 20.19
CA LEU A 176 28.00 25.17 20.00
C LEU A 176 28.55 26.50 19.47
N LEU A 177 27.85 27.12 18.51
CA LEU A 177 28.25 28.41 17.96
C LEU A 177 28.14 29.53 19.01
N ASN A 178 27.07 29.55 19.82
CA ASN A 178 26.92 30.50 20.91
C ASN A 178 28.02 30.33 21.96
N GLN A 179 28.36 29.10 22.34
CA GLN A 179 29.48 28.84 23.26
C GLN A 179 30.79 29.41 22.71
N LYS A 180 31.08 29.18 21.43
CA LYS A 180 32.27 29.77 20.78
C LYS A 180 32.26 31.29 20.79
N ILE A 181 31.12 31.93 20.49
CA ILE A 181 30.99 33.39 20.54
C ILE A 181 31.19 33.92 21.96
N ILE A 182 30.57 33.29 22.95
CA ILE A 182 30.69 33.68 24.36
C ILE A 182 32.14 33.54 24.83
N SER A 183 32.82 32.45 24.50
CA SER A 183 34.26 32.27 24.80
C SER A 183 35.15 33.34 24.16
N LEU A 184 34.83 33.80 22.95
CA LEU A 184 35.55 34.91 22.32
C LEU A 184 35.24 36.25 22.99
N LEU A 185 33.99 36.47 23.37
CA LEU A 185 33.53 37.71 23.99
C LEU A 185 34.17 37.92 25.37
N TYR A 186 34.35 36.85 26.14
CA TYR A 186 35.09 36.90 27.41
C TYR A 186 36.61 37.06 27.24
N ALA A 187 37.16 36.80 26.04
CA ALA A 187 38.58 36.97 25.74
C ALA A 187 38.94 38.39 25.25
N LEU A 188 37.98 39.31 25.16
CA LEU A 188 38.13 40.65 24.60
C LEU A 188 37.76 41.73 25.63
N PRO A 189 38.63 42.72 25.93
CA PRO A 189 38.19 44.00 26.49
C PRO A 189 37.55 44.84 25.36
N THR A 190 36.35 45.36 25.60
CA THR A 190 35.56 46.08 24.60
C THR A 190 36.19 47.42 24.21
N VAL A 191 36.80 47.49 23.02
CA VAL A 191 36.96 48.74 22.27
C VAL A 191 36.62 48.47 20.80
N VAL A 192 35.51 49.04 20.35
CA VAL A 192 35.08 49.00 18.94
C VAL A 192 35.40 50.37 18.34
N GLU A 193 36.43 50.42 17.49
CA GLU A 193 36.54 51.46 16.48
C GLU A 193 36.44 50.84 15.09
N ARG A 194 35.43 51.31 14.36
CA ARG A 194 35.27 51.04 12.93
C ARG A 194 36.34 51.82 12.21
N ASN A 195 37.00 51.21 11.24
CA ASN A 195 37.22 51.84 9.93
C ASN A 195 37.64 50.81 8.89
N GLN A 196 37.11 51.01 7.68
CA GLN A 196 37.73 50.85 6.37
C GLN A 196 36.69 50.38 5.35
N ASP A 197 36.23 51.36 4.59
CA ASP A 197 35.38 51.26 3.43
C ASP A 197 36.24 51.74 2.26
N GLU A 198 36.71 50.83 1.41
CA GLU A 198 37.19 51.20 0.05
C GLU A 198 37.34 50.01 -0.92
N GLY A 199 37.28 48.75 -0.48
CA GLY A 199 37.20 47.58 -1.38
C GLY A 199 35.79 47.14 -1.82
N ARG A 200 34.72 47.78 -1.34
CA ARG A 200 33.39 47.15 -1.20
C ARG A 200 32.53 47.08 -2.47
N LEU A 201 32.79 47.87 -3.53
CA LEU A 201 31.83 48.01 -4.63
C LEU A 201 31.85 46.87 -5.66
N ARG A 202 33.01 46.32 -6.04
CA ARG A 202 33.10 45.16 -6.95
C ARG A 202 32.67 43.85 -6.27
N GLN A 203 33.02 43.68 -4.99
CA GLN A 203 32.60 42.53 -4.18
C GLN A 203 31.08 42.49 -3.98
N ARG A 204 30.41 43.64 -3.80
CA ARG A 204 28.94 43.74 -3.66
C ARG A 204 28.19 43.25 -4.90
N ARG A 205 28.66 43.53 -6.12
CA ARG A 205 27.97 43.11 -7.35
C ARG A 205 28.02 41.59 -7.57
N ALA A 206 29.18 40.96 -7.38
CA ALA A 206 29.32 39.51 -7.48
C ALA A 206 28.58 38.78 -6.33
N LYS A 207 28.65 39.31 -5.09
CA LYS A 207 27.85 38.83 -3.95
C LYS A 207 26.34 38.91 -4.24
N ASN A 208 25.87 39.99 -4.86
CA ASN A 208 24.47 40.16 -5.25
C ASN A 208 24.04 39.14 -6.32
N LEU A 209 24.85 38.86 -7.34
CA LEU A 209 24.51 37.88 -8.37
C LEU A 209 24.47 36.44 -7.83
N VAL A 210 25.44 36.07 -6.97
CA VAL A 210 25.42 34.77 -6.27
C VAL A 210 24.22 34.67 -5.33
N TYR A 211 23.86 35.76 -4.65
CA TYR A 211 22.68 35.82 -3.79
C TYR A 211 21.38 35.68 -4.57
N VAL A 212 21.25 36.34 -5.73
CA VAL A 212 20.10 36.20 -6.63
C VAL A 212 20.00 34.79 -7.18
N PHE A 213 21.12 34.18 -7.60
CA PHE A 213 21.16 32.78 -8.03
C PHE A 213 20.72 31.83 -6.90
N ARG A 214 21.23 32.01 -5.67
CA ARG A 214 20.80 31.22 -4.51
C ARG A 214 19.30 31.37 -4.23
N ARG A 215 18.76 32.59 -4.28
CA ARG A 215 17.31 32.84 -4.13
C ARG A 215 16.51 32.14 -5.22
N ALA A 216 16.95 32.23 -6.48
CA ALA A 216 16.29 31.57 -7.60
C ALA A 216 16.33 30.04 -7.47
N VAL A 217 17.48 29.45 -7.10
CA VAL A 217 17.60 28.01 -6.88
C VAL A 217 16.72 27.55 -5.71
N ILE A 218 16.72 28.29 -4.58
CA ILE A 218 15.85 27.98 -3.44
C ILE A 218 14.37 28.07 -3.86
N ALA A 219 13.98 29.09 -4.61
CA ALA A 219 12.62 29.25 -5.11
C ALA A 219 12.22 28.11 -6.06
N VAL A 220 13.08 27.72 -6.99
CA VAL A 220 12.83 26.59 -7.92
C VAL A 220 12.78 25.26 -7.17
N LEU A 221 13.66 25.04 -6.20
CA LEU A 221 13.63 23.84 -5.35
C LEU A 221 12.36 23.80 -4.48
N ALA A 222 11.94 24.94 -3.92
CA ALA A 222 10.70 25.05 -3.16
C ALA A 222 9.48 24.81 -4.05
N ALA A 223 9.43 25.43 -5.24
CA ALA A 223 8.37 25.21 -6.22
C ALA A 223 8.32 23.76 -6.72
N ASN A 224 9.48 23.11 -6.94
CA ASN A 224 9.52 21.71 -7.34
C ASN A 224 9.14 20.76 -6.20
N ARG A 225 9.49 21.09 -4.95
CA ARG A 225 9.00 20.38 -3.75
C ARG A 225 7.49 20.54 -3.60
N LEU A 226 6.95 21.75 -3.80
CA LEU A 226 5.50 22.01 -3.79
C LEU A 226 4.79 21.28 -4.93
N ARG A 227 5.37 21.26 -6.14
CA ARG A 227 4.84 20.51 -7.27
C ARG A 227 4.85 19.00 -7.03
N ALA A 228 5.89 18.47 -6.40
CA ALA A 228 5.94 17.08 -5.98
C ALA A 228 4.88 16.80 -4.92
N LEU A 229 4.76 17.64 -3.88
CA LEU A 229 3.72 17.53 -2.86
C LEU A 229 2.31 17.53 -3.46
N ALA A 230 2.04 18.37 -4.46
CA ALA A 230 0.76 18.43 -5.16
C ALA A 230 0.51 17.22 -6.09
N ARG A 231 1.56 16.66 -6.71
CA ARG A 231 1.45 15.46 -7.57
C ARG A 231 1.28 14.17 -6.79
N TYR A 232 1.71 14.16 -5.53
CA TYR A 232 1.70 13.00 -4.66
C TYR A 232 0.71 13.16 -3.49
N SER A 233 -0.12 14.19 -3.47
CA SER A 233 -1.18 14.33 -2.46
C SER A 233 -2.35 13.40 -2.83
N CYS A 234 -2.37 12.22 -2.22
CA CYS A 234 -3.50 11.27 -2.31
C CYS A 234 -4.66 11.71 -1.40
N THR A 235 -4.98 13.01 -1.35
CA THR A 235 -6.04 13.56 -0.50
C THR A 235 -7.40 13.24 -1.09
N PHE A 236 -8.19 12.41 -0.43
CA PHE A 236 -9.61 12.23 -0.74
C PHE A 236 -10.40 13.48 -0.35
N PHE A 237 -10.33 13.83 0.93
CA PHE A 237 -10.79 15.11 1.47
C PHE A 237 -10.05 15.41 2.78
N VAL A 238 -10.23 16.63 3.29
CA VAL A 238 -9.73 17.03 4.60
C VAL A 238 -10.92 17.28 5.51
N TRP A 239 -11.03 16.50 6.58
CA TRP A 239 -12.00 16.76 7.63
C TRP A 239 -11.51 17.88 8.54
N THR A 240 -12.34 18.89 8.76
CA THR A 240 -12.08 20.01 9.67
C THR A 240 -13.20 20.07 10.70
N ASP A 241 -12.88 20.25 11.98
CA ASP A 241 -13.87 20.34 13.07
C ASP A 241 -14.65 21.66 13.11
N GLY A 242 -14.46 22.54 12.11
CA GLY A 242 -15.10 23.85 12.01
C GLY A 242 -14.50 24.91 12.93
N SER A 243 -13.58 24.55 13.83
CA SER A 243 -12.85 25.52 14.65
C SER A 243 -11.76 26.20 13.82
N ARG A 244 -11.68 27.53 13.92
CA ARG A 244 -10.66 28.31 13.20
C ARG A 244 -9.29 28.03 13.83
N GLY A 245 -8.55 27.08 13.26
CA GLY A 245 -7.15 26.83 13.61
C GLY A 245 -6.74 25.37 13.72
N SER A 246 -7.66 24.40 13.60
CA SER A 246 -7.29 22.98 13.64
C SER A 246 -6.71 22.51 12.29
N THR A 247 -5.52 21.90 12.33
CA THR A 247 -4.96 21.15 11.20
C THR A 247 -5.88 19.96 10.92
N GLY A 248 -6.67 20.04 9.85
CA GLY A 248 -7.62 18.99 9.49
C GLY A 248 -7.00 17.60 9.32
N ILE A 249 -7.84 16.58 9.52
CA ILE A 249 -7.48 15.18 9.29
C ILE A 249 -7.67 14.89 7.81
N GLN A 250 -6.58 14.53 7.14
CA GLN A 250 -6.63 14.12 5.75
C GLN A 250 -7.12 12.69 5.65
N VAL A 251 -8.11 12.42 4.80
CA VAL A 251 -8.51 11.06 4.42
C VAL A 251 -7.88 10.75 3.08
N CYS A 252 -7.23 9.60 2.94
CA CYS A 252 -6.58 9.17 1.70
C CYS A 252 -7.28 7.97 1.06
N VAL A 253 -7.17 7.85 -0.25
CA VAL A 253 -7.57 6.66 -1.02
C VAL A 253 -6.39 5.70 -1.17
N GLY A 254 -6.66 4.38 -1.07
CA GLY A 254 -5.69 3.31 -1.31
C GLY A 254 -5.49 2.98 -2.79
N GLU A 255 -4.90 1.84 -3.10
CA GLU A 255 -4.50 1.45 -4.45
C GLU A 255 -5.68 1.47 -5.45
N SER A 256 -5.73 2.50 -6.30
CA SER A 256 -6.51 2.53 -7.54
C SER A 256 -5.63 2.04 -8.69
N ARG A 257 -6.11 1.05 -9.46
CA ARG A 257 -5.41 0.59 -10.67
C ARG A 257 -5.42 1.73 -11.70
N GLY A 258 -4.27 2.39 -11.84
CA GLY A 258 -4.04 3.36 -12.92
C GLY A 258 -4.06 4.81 -12.46
N ARG A 259 -3.04 5.22 -11.69
CA ARG A 259 -2.80 6.65 -11.48
C ARG A 259 -2.39 7.32 -12.79
N HIS A 260 -3.28 8.11 -13.36
CA HIS A 260 -2.91 9.10 -14.36
C HIS A 260 -2.39 10.37 -13.67
N PRO A 261 -1.29 10.97 -14.14
CA PRO A 261 -0.58 12.06 -13.45
C PRO A 261 -1.30 13.43 -13.50
N VAL A 262 -2.59 13.48 -13.86
CA VAL A 262 -3.34 14.71 -14.05
C VAL A 262 -4.68 14.61 -13.31
N PRO A 263 -4.99 15.52 -12.37
CA PRO A 263 -6.32 15.64 -11.82
C PRO A 263 -7.23 16.20 -12.92
N GLN A 264 -8.00 15.32 -13.55
CA GLN A 264 -9.17 15.72 -14.34
C GLN A 264 -10.37 15.60 -13.41
N GLU A 265 -11.14 16.68 -13.27
CA GLU A 265 -12.40 16.72 -12.52
C GLU A 265 -13.31 15.58 -13.02
N GLY A 266 -13.38 14.49 -12.25
CA GLY A 266 -14.10 13.26 -12.59
C GLY A 266 -13.35 11.96 -12.30
N VAL A 267 -12.01 11.95 -12.36
CA VAL A 267 -11.18 10.76 -12.07
C VAL A 267 -11.16 10.46 -10.55
N ASP A 268 -11.13 11.50 -9.73
CA ASP A 268 -11.07 11.39 -8.26
C ASP A 268 -12.34 10.75 -7.65
N CYS A 269 -13.52 10.97 -8.27
CA CYS A 269 -14.77 10.38 -7.80
C CYS A 269 -14.86 8.87 -8.08
N MET A 270 -14.27 8.42 -9.19
CA MET A 270 -14.23 7.00 -9.55
C MET A 270 -13.26 6.23 -8.66
N GLU A 271 -12.09 6.79 -8.34
CA GLU A 271 -11.14 6.18 -7.41
C GLU A 271 -11.71 6.10 -5.99
N ALA A 272 -12.43 7.14 -5.56
CA ALA A 272 -13.14 7.15 -4.29
C ALA A 272 -14.21 6.05 -4.21
N LEU A 273 -15.04 5.92 -5.26
CA LEU A 273 -16.04 4.87 -5.33
C LEU A 273 -15.39 3.49 -5.27
N GLN A 274 -14.33 3.26 -6.07
CA GLN A 274 -13.59 2.01 -6.09
C GLN A 274 -13.01 1.63 -4.73
N TRP A 275 -12.56 2.62 -3.95
CA TRP A 275 -12.04 2.39 -2.61
C TRP A 275 -13.13 2.07 -1.58
N LEU A 276 -14.22 2.84 -1.58
CA LEU A 276 -15.37 2.62 -0.70
C LEU A 276 -16.06 1.27 -0.95
N THR A 277 -15.97 0.74 -2.17
CA THR A 277 -16.51 -0.57 -2.57
C THR A 277 -15.44 -1.62 -2.82
N SER A 278 -14.22 -1.45 -2.30
CA SER A 278 -13.09 -2.31 -2.63
C SER A 278 -13.25 -3.72 -2.08
N SER A 279 -13.31 -4.71 -2.98
CA SER A 279 -13.32 -6.13 -2.61
C SER A 279 -12.02 -6.55 -1.92
N ASN A 280 -10.89 -5.97 -2.32
CA ASN A 280 -9.58 -6.28 -1.75
C ASN A 280 -9.47 -5.75 -0.31
N LEU A 281 -10.05 -4.57 -0.05
CA LEU A 281 -10.14 -4.03 1.30
C LEU A 281 -11.07 -4.89 2.16
N TYR A 282 -12.22 -5.28 1.62
CA TYR A 282 -13.16 -6.16 2.33
C TYR A 282 -12.52 -7.50 2.71
N THR A 283 -11.86 -8.17 1.77
CA THR A 283 -11.17 -9.44 2.05
C THR A 283 -10.03 -9.28 3.04
N ALA A 284 -9.26 -8.18 2.97
CA ALA A 284 -8.21 -7.86 3.94
C ALA A 284 -8.77 -7.65 5.36
N ILE A 285 -9.91 -6.97 5.50
CA ILE A 285 -10.56 -6.75 6.80
C ILE A 285 -11.06 -8.08 7.37
N ILE A 286 -11.80 -8.87 6.57
CA ILE A 286 -12.37 -10.13 7.02
C ILE A 286 -11.28 -11.15 7.37
N SER A 287 -10.23 -11.27 6.57
CA SER A 287 -9.13 -12.20 6.84
C SER A 287 -8.29 -11.80 8.05
N SER A 288 -8.17 -10.50 8.36
CA SER A 288 -7.46 -10.03 9.54
C SER A 288 -8.24 -10.27 10.83
N ILE A 289 -9.58 -10.24 10.74
CA ILE A 289 -10.49 -10.33 11.89
C ILE A 289 -11.00 -11.76 12.15
N SER A 290 -10.85 -12.70 11.19
CA SER A 290 -11.39 -14.06 11.30
C SER A 290 -10.96 -14.79 12.57
N GLU A 291 -9.67 -14.71 12.93
CA GLU A 291 -9.14 -15.35 14.15
C GLU A 291 -9.75 -14.76 15.43
N LEU A 292 -10.02 -13.46 15.45
CA LEU A 292 -10.68 -12.81 16.59
C LEU A 292 -12.16 -13.21 16.65
N GLN A 293 -12.83 -13.35 15.51
CA GLN A 293 -14.21 -13.83 15.45
C GLN A 293 -14.35 -15.26 15.93
N ASP A 294 -13.39 -16.14 15.61
CA ASP A 294 -13.41 -17.53 16.06
C ASP A 294 -13.25 -17.61 17.58
N VAL A 295 -12.35 -16.81 18.17
CA VAL A 295 -12.21 -16.70 19.64
C VAL A 295 -13.49 -16.16 20.28
N LEU A 296 -14.15 -15.18 19.67
CA LEU A 296 -15.40 -14.59 20.17
C LEU A 296 -16.61 -15.54 20.07
N LYS A 297 -16.60 -16.51 19.16
CA LYS A 297 -17.71 -17.46 18.96
C LYS A 297 -17.59 -18.73 19.79
N ASN A 298 -16.38 -19.13 20.17
CA ASN A 298 -16.10 -20.46 20.67
C ASN A 298 -15.99 -20.58 22.20
N GLU A 299 -16.04 -19.49 22.97
CA GLU A 299 -15.72 -19.55 24.41
C GLU A 299 -16.81 -19.01 25.35
N ASP A 300 -17.14 -19.84 26.35
CA ASP A 300 -18.05 -19.51 27.47
C ASP A 300 -17.57 -18.28 28.24
N ALA A 301 -18.52 -17.46 28.69
CA ALA A 301 -18.29 -16.15 29.33
C ALA A 301 -17.32 -16.16 30.54
N GLU A 302 -17.01 -17.33 31.13
CA GLU A 302 -16.07 -17.47 32.25
C GLU A 302 -14.59 -17.60 31.82
N SER A 303 -14.28 -17.97 30.57
CA SER A 303 -12.88 -18.03 30.08
C SER A 303 -12.27 -16.64 29.83
N TRP A 304 -13.11 -15.60 29.73
CA TRP A 304 -12.73 -14.19 29.52
C TRP A 304 -11.85 -13.63 30.64
N LEU A 305 -11.85 -14.31 31.80
CA LEU A 305 -11.02 -13.98 32.97
C LEU A 305 -9.53 -14.30 32.74
N SER A 306 -9.22 -15.19 31.78
CA SER A 306 -7.88 -15.38 31.22
C SER A 306 -7.65 -14.37 30.08
N GLY A 307 -7.70 -13.07 30.38
CA GLY A 307 -7.66 -11.97 29.40
C GLY A 307 -6.45 -11.95 28.44
N HIS A 308 -5.45 -12.80 28.66
CA HIS A 308 -4.27 -12.94 27.81
C HIS A 308 -4.58 -13.51 26.41
N SER A 309 -5.58 -14.39 26.23
CA SER A 309 -5.91 -14.96 24.90
C SER A 309 -6.62 -13.94 24.01
N LEU A 310 -7.62 -13.23 24.55
CA LEU A 310 -8.38 -12.22 23.82
C LEU A 310 -7.53 -11.02 23.42
N ILE A 311 -6.74 -10.48 24.35
CA ILE A 311 -5.85 -9.35 24.07
C ILE A 311 -4.76 -9.76 23.05
N GLY A 312 -4.24 -10.99 23.15
CA GLY A 312 -3.31 -11.54 22.18
C GLY A 312 -3.92 -11.66 20.77
N ALA A 313 -5.13 -12.21 20.67
CA ALA A 313 -5.87 -12.30 19.42
C ALA A 313 -6.20 -10.92 18.83
N ALA A 314 -6.62 -9.96 19.65
CA ALA A 314 -6.89 -8.59 19.22
C ALA A 314 -5.61 -7.88 18.71
N ARG A 315 -4.46 -8.07 19.38
CA ARG A 315 -3.16 -7.54 18.93
C ARG A 315 -2.73 -8.16 17.61
N ASN A 316 -2.86 -9.48 17.45
CA ASN A 316 -2.51 -10.18 16.22
C ASN A 316 -3.42 -9.76 15.06
N CYS A 317 -4.73 -9.66 15.30
CA CYS A 317 -5.71 -9.14 14.37
C CYS A 317 -5.37 -7.72 13.91
N PHE A 318 -5.07 -6.82 14.86
CA PHE A 318 -4.68 -5.45 14.54
C PHE A 318 -3.37 -5.38 13.75
N ALA A 319 -2.36 -6.19 14.11
CA ALA A 319 -1.10 -6.26 13.38
C ALA A 319 -1.32 -6.71 11.92
N LYS A 320 -2.07 -7.81 11.70
CA LYS A 320 -2.44 -8.30 10.36
C LYS A 320 -3.21 -7.26 9.57
N LEU A 321 -4.17 -6.57 10.20
CA LEU A 321 -4.92 -5.49 9.58
C LEU A 321 -3.99 -4.36 9.13
N MET A 322 -3.07 -3.92 10.00
CA MET A 322 -2.12 -2.86 9.67
C MET A 322 -1.15 -3.26 8.56
N ASP A 323 -0.70 -4.52 8.54
CA ASP A 323 0.17 -5.04 7.49
C ASP A 323 -0.57 -5.10 6.14
N ASN A 324 -1.79 -5.62 6.11
CA ASN A 324 -2.61 -5.67 4.89
C ASN A 324 -2.99 -4.27 4.39
N LEU A 325 -3.39 -3.37 5.29
CA LEU A 325 -3.66 -1.98 4.95
C LEU A 325 -2.41 -1.28 4.45
N SER A 326 -1.22 -1.63 4.95
CA SER A 326 0.02 -1.03 4.49
C SER A 326 0.34 -1.32 3.03
N VAL A 327 0.01 -2.52 2.56
CA VAL A 327 0.15 -2.93 1.15
C VAL A 327 -0.86 -2.16 0.30
N LEU A 328 -2.14 -2.16 0.71
CA LEU A 328 -3.19 -1.43 0.00
C LEU A 328 -2.97 0.09 -0.03
N MET A 329 -2.25 0.63 0.95
CA MET A 329 -1.97 2.07 1.10
C MET A 329 -0.52 2.43 0.77
N GLU A 330 0.23 1.55 0.11
CA GLU A 330 1.66 1.75 -0.18
C GLU A 330 1.90 3.03 -0.99
N THR A 331 0.96 3.35 -1.89
CA THR A 331 0.98 4.57 -2.69
C THR A 331 0.86 5.87 -1.87
N VAL A 332 0.26 5.81 -0.67
CA VAL A 332 0.16 6.92 0.30
C VAL A 332 1.43 7.00 1.16
N ARG A 333 1.98 5.86 1.57
CA ARG A 333 3.19 5.77 2.42
C ARG A 333 4.46 6.22 1.71
N ARG A 334 4.57 5.99 0.39
CA ARG A 334 5.67 6.50 -0.45
C ARG A 334 5.84 8.03 -0.35
N ASN A 335 4.78 8.73 0.07
CA ASN A 335 4.73 10.19 0.14
C ASN A 335 5.01 10.75 1.55
N ALA A 336 4.80 9.95 2.61
CA ALA A 336 5.02 10.38 3.99
C ALA A 336 6.50 10.22 4.42
N CYS A 337 7.17 9.14 3.99
CA CYS A 337 8.59 8.91 4.26
C CYS A 337 9.43 9.07 2.98
N GLY A 338 9.14 10.12 2.21
CA GLY A 338 9.87 10.48 1.00
C GLY A 338 11.27 11.08 1.25
N TYR A 339 11.91 10.76 2.39
CA TYR A 339 13.33 11.08 2.59
C TYR A 339 14.19 10.08 1.82
N ARG A 340 14.03 10.06 0.49
CA ARG A 340 15.05 9.56 -0.45
C ARG A 340 15.41 10.63 -1.49
N PRO A 341 15.77 11.88 -1.11
CA PRO A 341 16.03 12.94 -2.09
C PRO A 341 17.36 12.75 -2.85
N TYR A 342 18.13 11.71 -2.54
CA TYR A 342 19.50 11.54 -3.01
C TYR A 342 19.71 10.47 -4.09
N LEU A 343 18.67 9.73 -4.51
CA LEU A 343 18.86 8.55 -5.38
C LEU A 343 18.39 8.69 -6.83
N GLU A 344 17.63 9.74 -7.18
CA GLU A 344 17.27 9.96 -8.58
C GLU A 344 18.43 10.68 -9.29
N ARG A 345 19.34 9.87 -9.87
CA ARG A 345 20.41 10.36 -10.76
C ARG A 345 19.78 11.25 -11.83
N ASP A 346 20.32 12.46 -11.98
CA ASP A 346 19.92 13.49 -12.95
C ASP A 346 18.64 14.28 -12.65
N SER A 347 18.11 14.20 -11.42
CA SER A 347 17.03 15.11 -10.99
C SER A 347 17.45 16.58 -11.06
N LEU A 348 16.47 17.46 -11.32
CA LEU A 348 16.65 18.92 -11.30
C LEU A 348 17.28 19.38 -9.98
N ILE A 349 16.94 18.72 -8.86
CA ILE A 349 17.48 18.99 -7.53
C ILE A 349 19.00 18.75 -7.51
N GLN A 350 19.45 17.61 -8.05
CA GLN A 350 20.88 17.28 -8.15
C GLN A 350 21.62 18.22 -9.10
N ARG A 351 21.02 18.58 -10.24
CA ARG A 351 21.60 19.53 -11.21
C ARG A 351 21.75 20.92 -10.61
N LEU A 352 20.75 21.40 -9.87
CA LEU A 352 20.80 22.68 -9.17
C LEU A 352 21.79 22.65 -7.99
N ALA A 353 21.86 21.57 -7.22
CA ALA A 353 22.84 21.40 -6.15
C ALA A 353 24.28 21.41 -6.69
N ARG A 354 24.56 20.67 -7.78
CA ARG A 354 25.86 20.69 -8.48
C ARG A 354 26.18 22.08 -9.05
N GLY A 355 25.21 22.76 -9.65
CA GLY A 355 25.35 24.14 -10.13
C GLY A 355 25.71 25.10 -9.00
N LEU A 356 25.03 24.99 -7.86
CA LEU A 356 25.29 25.79 -6.67
C LEU A 356 26.66 25.51 -6.05
N GLN A 357 27.09 24.24 -6.03
CA GLN A 357 28.44 23.84 -5.60
C GLN A 357 29.52 24.45 -6.50
N ARG A 358 29.34 24.40 -7.83
CA ARG A 358 30.27 25.02 -8.78
C ARG A 358 30.35 26.54 -8.61
N VAL A 359 29.21 27.23 -8.51
CA VAL A 359 29.16 28.68 -8.29
C VAL A 359 29.78 29.05 -6.93
N ASN A 360 29.58 28.23 -5.89
CA ASN A 360 30.19 28.46 -4.59
C ASN A 360 31.71 28.22 -4.61
N ALA A 361 32.21 27.22 -5.33
CA ALA A 361 33.64 26.98 -5.50
C ALA A 361 34.30 28.15 -6.24
N GLN A 362 33.71 28.60 -7.35
CA GLN A 362 34.17 29.77 -8.10
C GLN A 362 34.12 31.07 -7.28
N ALA A 363 33.10 31.23 -6.43
CA ALA A 363 33.02 32.37 -5.51
C ALA A 363 34.04 32.30 -4.36
N LEU A 364 34.45 31.10 -3.95
CA LEU A 364 35.49 30.88 -2.95
C LEU A 364 36.89 31.17 -3.53
N GLU A 365 37.15 30.71 -4.75
CA GLU A 365 38.35 31.04 -5.53
C GLU A 365 38.48 32.56 -5.79
N ALA A 366 37.35 33.26 -5.96
CA ALA A 366 37.31 34.71 -6.13
C ALA A 366 37.31 35.53 -4.80
N GLY A 367 37.48 34.88 -3.63
CA GLY A 367 37.53 35.54 -2.32
C GLY A 367 36.20 36.20 -1.89
N LEU A 368 35.06 35.71 -2.38
CA LEU A 368 33.75 36.33 -2.16
C LEU A 368 32.95 35.72 -0.99
N TYR A 369 33.33 34.54 -0.49
CA TYR A 369 32.68 33.88 0.64
C TYR A 369 33.69 33.31 1.62
N ASP A 370 33.77 33.95 2.78
CA ASP A 370 34.28 33.35 4.00
C ASP A 370 33.08 32.85 4.82
N ARG A 371 33.03 31.54 5.09
CA ARG A 371 31.91 30.86 5.76
C ARG A 371 31.80 31.33 7.22
N LEU A 372 30.64 31.25 7.87
CA LEU A 372 30.43 31.58 9.30
C LEU A 372 31.46 31.01 10.33
N PRO A 373 32.13 29.84 10.11
CA PRO A 373 33.32 29.46 10.90
C PRO A 373 34.53 30.39 10.77
N SER A 374 34.65 31.14 9.68
CA SER A 374 35.75 32.07 9.42
C SER A 374 35.67 33.35 10.25
N THR A 375 34.49 33.83 10.63
CA THR A 375 34.41 35.08 11.41
C THR A 375 35.01 34.88 12.80
N VAL A 376 34.87 33.67 13.37
CA VAL A 376 35.52 33.29 14.62
C VAL A 376 37.03 33.16 14.45
N THR A 377 37.52 32.52 13.37
CA THR A 377 38.97 32.38 13.15
C THR A 377 39.64 33.69 12.76
N ILE A 378 38.96 34.56 12.01
CA ILE A 378 39.40 35.92 11.68
C ILE A 378 39.42 36.76 12.94
N LEU A 379 38.37 36.72 13.78
CA LEU A 379 38.38 37.38 15.08
C LEU A 379 39.51 36.85 15.97
N GLN A 380 39.74 35.54 16.02
CA GLN A 380 40.86 34.96 16.76
C GLN A 380 42.22 35.45 16.21
N GLN A 381 42.40 35.49 14.90
CA GLN A 381 43.62 35.98 14.27
C GLN A 381 43.84 37.48 14.52
N GLU A 382 42.80 38.30 14.44
CA GLU A 382 42.86 39.73 14.76
C GLU A 382 43.16 39.96 16.24
N ILE A 383 42.55 39.19 17.16
CA ILE A 383 42.83 39.22 18.60
C ILE A 383 44.28 38.83 18.87
N PHE A 384 44.77 37.74 18.26
CA PHE A 384 46.17 37.33 18.39
C PHE A 384 47.13 38.39 17.82
N GLY A 385 46.78 39.01 16.70
CA GLY A 385 47.53 40.10 16.09
C GLY A 385 47.56 41.36 16.94
N PHE A 386 46.47 41.65 17.66
CA PHE A 386 46.39 42.74 18.62
C PHE A 386 47.22 42.46 19.88
N LEU A 387 47.09 41.27 20.46
CA LEU A 387 47.90 40.83 21.62
C LEU A 387 49.40 40.87 21.32
N ARG A 388 49.83 40.43 20.15
CA ARG A 388 51.25 40.54 19.74
C ARG A 388 51.72 41.99 19.65
N ARG A 389 50.90 42.88 19.09
CA ARG A 389 51.24 44.31 18.97
C ARG A 389 51.29 44.99 20.33
N LEU A 390 50.33 44.69 21.20
CA LEU A 390 50.29 45.19 22.58
C LEU A 390 51.52 44.72 23.36
N HIS A 391 51.86 43.43 23.29
CA HIS A 391 53.03 42.87 23.96
C HIS A 391 54.33 43.49 23.45
N ALA A 392 54.47 43.72 22.15
CA ALA A 392 55.64 44.41 21.59
C ALA A 392 55.76 45.86 22.12
N ALA A 393 54.65 46.61 22.13
CA ALA A 393 54.62 47.96 22.68
C ALA A 393 54.91 47.99 24.19
N GLU A 394 54.44 46.99 24.94
CA GLU A 394 54.73 46.85 26.36
C GLU A 394 56.21 46.55 26.62
N VAL A 395 56.83 45.67 25.82
CA VAL A 395 58.28 45.40 25.88
C VAL A 395 59.09 46.64 25.53
N GLU A 396 58.71 47.38 24.48
CA GLU A 396 59.35 48.65 24.12
C GLU A 396 59.22 49.69 25.24
N SER A 397 58.05 49.82 25.85
CA SER A 397 57.83 50.73 26.98
C SER A 397 58.71 50.37 28.20
N HIS A 398 58.84 49.08 28.53
CA HIS A 398 59.73 48.64 29.61
C HIS A 398 61.20 48.90 29.26
N SER A 399 61.60 48.67 28.00
CA SER A 399 62.95 48.98 27.54
C SER A 399 63.25 50.48 27.62
N LEU A 400 62.31 51.32 27.22
CA LEU A 400 62.45 52.77 27.30
C LEU A 400 62.51 53.25 28.75
N HIS A 401 61.71 52.67 29.65
CA HIS A 401 61.82 52.95 31.09
C HIS A 401 63.18 52.56 31.66
N LEU A 402 63.75 51.43 31.22
CA LEU A 402 65.09 51.01 31.63
C LEU A 402 66.16 52.01 31.15
N GLN A 403 66.10 52.41 29.88
CA GLN A 403 67.00 53.43 29.32
C GLN A 403 66.85 54.79 30.01
N LEU A 404 65.63 55.17 30.38
CA LEU A 404 65.36 56.42 31.08
C LEU A 404 65.91 56.39 32.51
N ALA A 405 65.83 55.23 33.18
CA ALA A 405 66.48 55.02 34.47
C ALA A 405 68.01 55.08 34.36
N GLU A 406 68.61 54.45 33.34
CA GLU A 406 70.06 54.51 33.05
C GLU A 406 70.52 55.95 32.78
N CYS A 407 69.79 56.72 31.96
CA CYS A 407 70.05 58.14 31.75
C CYS A 407 69.92 58.96 33.04
N GLY A 408 68.92 58.64 33.89
CA GLY A 408 68.75 59.27 35.20
C GLY A 408 69.95 59.02 36.12
N TRP A 409 70.47 57.79 36.14
CA TRP A 409 71.70 57.46 36.87
C TRP A 409 72.91 58.24 36.33
N ALA A 410 73.14 58.23 35.02
CA ALA A 410 74.24 58.98 34.40
C ALA A 410 74.16 60.49 34.65
N PHE A 411 72.95 61.06 34.66
CA PHE A 411 72.74 62.47 35.00
C PHE A 411 73.07 62.75 36.46
N SER A 412 72.66 61.87 37.39
CA SER A 412 72.99 62.02 38.82
C SER A 412 74.49 61.93 39.09
N GLU A 413 75.22 61.15 38.28
CA GLU A 413 76.68 61.02 38.34
C GLU A 413 77.36 62.30 37.83
N MET A 414 76.96 62.79 36.65
CA MET A 414 77.44 64.08 36.12
C MET A 414 77.11 65.26 37.05
N GLN A 415 75.98 65.21 37.76
CA GLN A 415 75.63 66.25 38.73
C GLN A 415 76.58 66.23 39.94
N LYS A 416 76.99 65.06 40.43
CA LYS A 416 78.03 64.96 41.48
C LYS A 416 79.37 65.49 40.97
N ASP A 417 79.76 65.14 39.76
CA ASP A 417 81.00 65.64 39.14
C ASP A 417 80.96 67.16 38.98
N ALA A 418 79.81 67.74 38.61
CA ALA A 418 79.61 69.18 38.51
C ALA A 418 79.64 69.88 39.88
N GLU A 419 79.03 69.28 40.91
CA GLU A 419 79.10 69.77 42.29
C GLU A 419 80.54 69.72 42.83
N GLU A 420 81.30 68.67 42.51
CA GLU A 420 82.71 68.54 42.86
C GLU A 420 83.58 69.56 42.11
N ALA A 421 83.32 69.80 40.82
CA ALA A 421 83.96 70.86 40.05
C ALA A 421 83.67 72.26 40.62
N CYS A 422 82.42 72.52 41.06
CA CYS A 422 82.05 73.77 41.74
C CYS A 422 82.80 73.93 43.07
N ARG A 423 82.93 72.87 43.88
CA ARG A 423 83.72 72.91 45.12
C ARG A 423 85.20 73.18 44.86
N LEU A 424 85.78 72.54 43.85
CA LEU A 424 87.16 72.80 43.43
C LEU A 424 87.34 74.24 42.93
N GLN A 425 86.34 74.80 42.23
CA GLN A 425 86.34 76.20 41.80
C GLN A 425 86.26 77.17 42.98
N GLU A 426 85.47 76.87 44.02
CA GLU A 426 85.43 77.64 45.26
C GLU A 426 86.77 77.60 45.99
N GLN A 427 87.40 76.42 46.11
CA GLN A 427 88.74 76.28 46.69
C GLN A 427 89.81 77.06 45.91
N LEU A 428 89.71 77.09 44.57
CA LEU A 428 90.60 77.88 43.72
C LEU A 428 90.43 79.39 43.97
N ASN A 429 89.18 79.85 44.13
CA ASN A 429 88.87 81.24 44.45
C ASN A 429 89.34 81.62 45.86
N GLU A 430 89.28 80.71 46.84
CA GLU A 430 89.87 80.92 48.17
C GLU A 430 91.40 81.03 48.12
N LEU A 431 92.08 80.19 47.33
CA LEU A 431 93.53 80.29 47.12
C LEU A 431 93.94 81.61 46.43
N GLN A 432 93.12 82.13 45.51
CA GLN A 432 93.32 83.47 44.92
C GLN A 432 93.11 84.61 45.94
N ARG A 433 92.24 84.43 46.95
CA ARG A 433 92.07 85.37 48.06
C ARG A 433 93.25 85.34 49.04
N VAL A 434 93.85 84.19 49.27
CA VAL A 434 95.04 84.07 50.14
C VAL A 434 96.27 84.70 49.47
N SER A 435 96.45 84.52 48.15
CA SER A 435 97.58 85.12 47.43
C SER A 435 97.50 86.65 47.30
N THR A 436 96.31 87.23 47.38
CA THR A 436 96.11 88.70 47.37
C THR A 436 96.32 89.34 48.74
N PHE A 437 96.15 88.59 49.84
CA PHE A 437 96.34 89.09 51.22
C PHE A 437 97.81 89.12 51.66
N ASP A 438 98.66 88.23 51.13
CA ASP A 438 100.11 88.20 51.41
C ASP A 438 100.92 89.23 50.59
N LEU A 439 100.32 89.84 49.55
CA LEU A 439 100.95 90.88 48.72
C LEU A 439 100.75 92.30 49.26
N GLU A 440 99.68 92.57 50.02
CA GLU A 440 99.43 93.87 50.65
C GLU A 440 100.20 94.08 51.96
N THR A 441 100.62 93.01 52.65
CA THR A 441 101.38 93.09 53.92
C THR A 441 102.90 93.25 53.74
N LEU A 442 103.42 93.11 52.51
CA LEU A 442 104.85 93.28 52.19
C LEU A 442 105.22 94.66 51.59
N LEU A 443 104.27 95.60 51.44
CA LEU A 443 104.50 96.91 50.82
C LEU A 443 104.73 98.09 51.79
N LEU A 444 104.84 97.84 53.11
CA LEU A 444 105.07 98.90 54.10
C LEU A 444 106.19 98.59 55.11
N LYS A 445 107.38 98.24 54.60
CA LYS A 445 108.65 98.52 55.30
C LYS A 445 109.78 98.67 54.28
N ARG A 446 109.90 99.91 53.84
CA ARG A 446 110.98 100.47 53.02
C ARG A 446 112.25 100.50 53.88
N ASP A 447 113.39 100.19 53.25
CA ASP A 447 114.78 100.21 53.77
C ASP A 447 115.41 98.82 54.02
N SER A 448 115.69 98.09 52.94
CA SER A 448 116.70 97.02 52.91
C SER A 448 117.19 96.74 51.48
N PRO A 449 118.50 96.54 51.24
CA PRO A 449 119.10 96.40 49.90
C PRO A 449 118.75 95.11 49.12
N PHE A 450 117.81 94.30 49.60
CA PHE A 450 117.35 93.08 48.91
C PHE A 450 116.26 93.31 47.85
N TYR A 451 115.68 94.51 47.79
CA TYR A 451 114.55 94.83 46.89
C TYR A 451 114.92 94.82 45.39
N THR A 452 116.19 95.08 45.06
CA THR A 452 116.67 95.08 43.67
C THR A 452 116.88 93.67 43.10
N PHE A 453 117.06 92.66 43.96
CA PHE A 453 117.25 91.27 43.54
C PHE A 453 115.91 90.55 43.25
N PHE A 454 114.84 90.95 43.95
CA PHE A 454 113.51 90.33 43.82
C PHE A 454 112.77 90.76 42.53
N ILE A 455 113.00 91.99 42.05
CA ILE A 455 112.40 92.48 40.79
C ILE A 455 113.02 91.79 39.56
N CYS A 456 114.30 91.43 39.59
CA CYS A 456 114.93 90.65 38.51
C CYS A 456 114.41 89.21 38.43
N PHE A 457 114.13 88.56 39.56
CA PHE A 457 113.63 87.18 39.60
C PHE A 457 112.16 87.04 39.14
N ILE A 458 111.33 88.06 39.37
CA ILE A 458 109.93 88.08 38.93
C ILE A 458 109.81 88.36 37.42
N LEU A 459 110.72 89.16 36.84
CA LEU A 459 110.73 89.39 35.39
C LEU A 459 111.20 88.17 34.58
N GLU A 460 112.01 87.30 35.16
CA GLU A 460 112.51 86.08 34.50
C GLU A 460 111.47 84.93 34.46
N ASN A 461 110.49 84.92 35.37
CA ASN A 461 109.46 83.87 35.44
C ASN A 461 108.15 84.20 34.70
N LYS A 462 107.97 85.44 34.22
CA LYS A 462 106.76 85.84 33.48
C LYS A 462 106.64 85.13 32.12
N HIS A 463 107.76 84.75 31.51
CA HIS A 463 107.78 84.03 30.23
C HIS A 463 107.32 82.56 30.31
N LYS A 464 107.27 81.95 31.51
CA LYS A 464 106.81 80.55 31.70
C LYS A 464 105.29 80.41 31.87
N ILE A 465 104.60 81.48 32.27
CA ILE A 465 103.15 81.45 32.53
C ILE A 465 102.34 81.60 31.23
N ASP A 466 102.84 82.36 30.26
CA ASP A 466 102.18 82.53 28.95
C ASP A 466 102.22 81.26 28.06
N LEU A 467 103.16 80.32 28.30
CA LEU A 467 103.22 79.05 27.57
C LEU A 467 102.21 78.00 28.07
N LEU A 468 101.76 78.07 29.32
CA LEU A 468 100.79 77.12 29.89
C LEU A 468 99.34 77.46 29.52
N SER A 469 99.02 78.73 29.28
CA SER A 469 97.69 79.16 28.82
C SER A 469 97.36 78.67 27.40
N ILE A 470 98.38 78.57 26.52
CA ILE A 470 98.24 78.09 25.15
C ILE A 470 98.06 76.56 25.08
N GLN A 471 98.60 75.78 26.03
CA GLN A 471 98.38 74.33 26.09
C GLN A 471 97.00 73.96 26.64
N PHE A 472 96.41 74.76 27.53
CA PHE A 472 95.08 74.48 28.08
C PHE A 472 93.96 74.68 27.04
N SER A 473 94.14 75.64 26.13
CA SER A 473 93.18 75.93 25.05
C SER A 473 93.12 74.85 23.95
N ARG A 474 94.14 73.99 23.83
CA ARG A 474 94.20 72.90 22.83
C ARG A 474 93.56 71.59 23.29
N LYS A 475 93.29 71.41 24.59
CA LYS A 475 92.67 70.19 25.15
C LYS A 475 91.14 70.26 25.29
N LEU A 476 90.52 71.40 24.97
CA LEU A 476 89.07 71.61 25.06
C LEU A 476 88.34 71.48 23.71
N VAL A 477 89.04 71.07 22.64
CA VAL A 477 88.49 70.90 21.27
C VAL A 477 88.86 69.51 20.67
N GLN A 478 89.09 68.51 21.51
CA GLN A 478 89.04 67.08 21.17
C GLN A 478 88.09 66.40 22.14
#